data_AF-A0A7S0SU19-F1
#
_entry.id   AF-A0A7S0SU19-F1
#
_cell.length_a   1.000
_cell.length_b   1.000
_cell.length_c   1.000
_cell.angle_alpha   90.00
_cell.angle_beta   90.00
_cell.angle_gamma   90.00
#
_symmetry.space_group_name_H-M   'P 1'
#
loop_
_entity.id
_entity.type
_entity.pdbx_description
1 polymer ?
#
loop_
_entity_poly.entity_id
_entity_poly.type
_entity_poly.pdbx_seq_one_letter_code
_entity_poly.pdbx_strand_id
1 'polypeptide(L)'
;HMVNNQINKIYIAKPGDQVVGVIDDRGGDYYKVNLSNGLVAILNRLSFDGATKRNKPELKKGDVIYARVLNCSPNIDTELTCTSASDSRKEWSSGETLYGELPEGLILKISIEYAFRLLQLNNKLLNHLAKYYPYEVAIGVNGVVWFKSDSISHAIIIRNAIINGE
;
A
#
# COMPACT_ATOMS: atom_id res chain seq x y z
N HIS A 1 3.87 19.39 31.30
CA HIS A 1 4.21 19.81 29.93
C HIS A 1 3.33 19.05 28.95
N MET A 2 2.20 19.65 28.58
CA MET A 2 1.36 19.12 27.50
C MET A 2 2.05 19.51 26.18
N VAL A 3 2.72 18.54 25.56
CA VAL A 3 3.25 18.71 24.20
C VAL A 3 2.05 18.74 23.26
N ASN A 4 1.90 19.85 22.54
CA ASN A 4 0.94 20.04 21.46
C ASN A 4 0.91 18.80 20.56
N ASN A 5 -0.13 17.99 20.68
CA ASN A 5 -0.41 16.91 19.75
C ASN A 5 -1.02 17.56 18.50
N GLN A 6 -0.17 18.13 17.64
CA GLN A 6 -0.56 18.40 16.26
C GLN A 6 -0.90 17.05 15.64
N ILE A 7 -2.20 16.74 15.56
CA ILE A 7 -2.72 15.59 14.83
C ILE A 7 -2.24 15.75 13.40
N ASN A 8 -1.15 15.08 13.07
CA ASN A 8 -0.51 15.21 11.78
C ASN A 8 -1.37 14.42 10.78
N LYS A 9 -2.34 15.10 10.16
CA LYS A 9 -3.23 14.52 9.14
C LYS A 9 -2.49 14.10 7.87
N ILE A 10 -1.24 14.53 7.73
CA ILE A 10 -0.39 14.30 6.56
C ILE A 10 0.59 13.19 6.89
N TYR A 11 0.66 12.19 6.01
CA TYR A 11 1.60 11.09 6.13
C TYR A 11 3.03 11.59 5.87
N ILE A 12 3.95 11.20 6.75
CA ILE A 12 5.38 11.47 6.61
C ILE A 12 6.07 10.12 6.47
N ALA A 13 6.71 9.89 5.32
CA ALA A 13 7.39 8.63 5.03
C ALA A 13 8.55 8.36 6.00
N LYS A 14 8.68 7.10 6.40
CA LYS A 14 9.81 6.59 7.17
C LYS A 14 10.33 5.30 6.53
N PRO A 15 11.64 5.02 6.57
CA PRO A 15 12.17 3.76 6.07
C PRO A 15 11.51 2.58 6.79
N GLY A 16 11.08 1.59 6.02
CA GLY A 16 10.37 0.41 6.52
C GLY A 16 8.84 0.51 6.51
N ASP A 17 8.27 1.71 6.33
CA ASP A 17 6.82 1.88 6.24
C ASP A 17 6.23 1.08 5.07
N GLN A 18 5.13 0.38 5.32
CA GLN A 18 4.37 -0.32 4.29
C GLN A 18 3.24 0.57 3.80
N VAL A 19 3.20 0.85 2.51
CA VAL A 19 2.32 1.87 1.92
C VAL A 19 1.58 1.33 0.70
N VAL A 20 0.37 1.83 0.51
CA VAL A 20 -0.42 1.62 -0.71
C VAL A 20 -0.34 2.90 -1.54
N GLY A 21 0.06 2.78 -2.80
CA GLY A 21 0.19 3.91 -3.72
C GLY A 21 -0.47 3.65 -5.07
N VAL A 22 -0.60 4.71 -5.85
CA VAL A 22 -1.10 4.65 -7.24
C VAL A 22 0.00 5.14 -8.17
N ILE A 23 0.26 4.41 -9.26
CA ILE A 23 1.21 4.84 -10.28
C ILE A 23 0.68 6.11 -10.93
N ASP A 24 1.40 7.23 -10.75
CA ASP A 24 1.06 8.51 -11.34
C ASP A 24 1.72 8.73 -12.70
N ASP A 25 2.97 8.28 -12.85
CA ASP A 25 3.73 8.44 -14.09
C ASP A 25 4.81 7.34 -14.23
N ARG A 26 5.32 7.17 -15.45
CA ARG A 26 6.38 6.21 -15.77
C ARG A 26 7.57 6.91 -16.41
N GLY A 27 8.74 6.72 -15.83
CA GLY A 27 10.03 7.07 -16.42
C GLY A 27 10.65 5.89 -17.18
N GLY A 28 11.87 6.09 -17.66
CA GLY A 28 12.63 5.01 -18.32
C GLY A 28 12.91 3.83 -17.36
N ASP A 29 13.46 4.13 -16.19
CA ASP A 29 13.93 3.12 -15.23
C ASP A 29 13.14 3.08 -13.91
N TYR A 30 12.12 3.94 -13.76
CA TYR A 30 11.35 4.08 -12.52
C TYR A 30 9.88 4.41 -12.77
N TYR A 31 9.05 4.18 -11.76
CA TYR A 31 7.69 4.67 -11.66
C TYR A 31 7.60 5.81 -10.64
N LYS A 32 6.77 6.82 -10.92
CA LYS A 32 6.34 7.79 -9.91
C LYS A 32 5.07 7.27 -9.26
N VAL A 33 5.06 7.19 -7.94
CA VAL A 33 3.99 6.61 -7.15
C VAL A 33 3.41 7.67 -6.22
N ASN A 34 2.13 7.95 -6.33
CA ASN A 34 1.43 8.84 -5.42
C ASN A 34 1.03 8.09 -4.14
N LEU A 35 1.59 8.51 -3.00
CA LEU A 35 1.36 7.93 -1.67
C LEU A 35 0.26 8.65 -0.87
N SER A 36 -0.59 9.42 -1.53
CA SER A 36 -1.60 10.33 -0.96
C SER A 36 -1.06 11.69 -0.52
N ASN A 37 -1.99 12.66 -0.40
CA ASN A 37 -1.72 14.02 0.08
C ASN A 37 -0.58 14.75 -0.64
N GLY A 38 -0.35 14.44 -1.92
CA GLY A 38 0.66 15.08 -2.76
C GLY A 38 2.08 14.52 -2.58
N LEU A 39 2.29 13.54 -1.70
CA LEU A 39 3.58 12.87 -1.58
C LEU A 39 3.78 11.94 -2.78
N VAL A 40 4.81 12.22 -3.58
CA VAL A 40 5.23 11.39 -4.71
C VAL A 40 6.54 10.69 -4.33
N ALA A 41 6.57 9.38 -4.56
CA ALA A 41 7.72 8.52 -4.33
C ALA A 41 8.19 7.90 -5.64
N ILE A 42 9.42 7.40 -5.66
CA ILE A 42 10.06 6.76 -6.80
C ILE A 42 10.19 5.27 -6.54
N LEU A 43 9.73 4.44 -7.48
CA LEU A 43 9.90 2.98 -7.44
C LEU A 43 10.72 2.54 -8.66
N ASN A 44 11.93 2.03 -8.44
CA ASN A 44 12.75 1.51 -9.53
C ASN A 44 12.10 0.25 -10.14
N ARG A 45 12.13 0.11 -11.47
CA ARG A 45 11.51 -1.02 -12.18
C ARG A 45 12.18 -2.36 -11.88
N LEU A 46 13.37 -2.36 -11.29
CA LEU A 46 14.10 -3.56 -10.84
C LEU A 46 13.94 -3.83 -9.33
N SER A 47 13.27 -2.94 -8.58
CA SER A 47 13.03 -3.12 -7.13
C SER A 47 11.82 -4.02 -6.85
N PHE A 48 11.76 -5.19 -7.50
CA PHE A 48 10.76 -6.22 -7.26
C PHE A 48 11.46 -7.57 -7.07
N ASP A 49 10.91 -8.43 -6.23
CA ASP A 49 11.51 -9.73 -5.94
C ASP A 49 11.66 -10.59 -7.22
N GLY A 50 12.90 -10.83 -7.64
CA GLY A 50 13.21 -11.59 -8.86
C GLY A 50 13.20 -10.79 -10.18
N ALA A 51 13.04 -9.47 -10.13
CA ALA A 51 13.07 -8.65 -11.33
C ALA A 51 14.47 -8.59 -11.99
N THR A 52 14.48 -8.61 -13.32
CA THR A 52 15.67 -8.43 -14.17
C THR A 52 15.34 -7.47 -15.31
N LYS A 53 16.35 -6.98 -16.04
CA LYS A 53 16.11 -6.12 -17.22
C LYS A 53 15.16 -6.73 -18.26
N ARG A 54 15.15 -8.06 -18.38
CA ARG A 54 14.31 -8.82 -19.32
C ARG A 54 12.94 -9.17 -18.75
N ASN A 55 12.86 -9.42 -17.44
CA ASN A 55 11.64 -9.85 -16.76
C ASN A 55 11.36 -8.93 -15.56
N LYS A 56 10.49 -7.94 -15.73
CA LYS A 56 10.10 -6.97 -14.71
C LYS A 56 8.63 -6.57 -14.87
N PRO A 57 7.95 -6.15 -13.79
CA PRO A 57 6.57 -5.68 -13.88
C PRO A 57 6.43 -4.47 -14.81
N GLU A 58 5.40 -4.47 -15.64
CA GLU A 58 5.08 -3.41 -16.60
C GLU A 58 3.82 -2.67 -16.16
N LEU A 59 3.98 -1.82 -15.14
CA LEU A 59 2.88 -1.06 -14.54
C LEU A 59 2.52 0.17 -15.39
N LYS A 60 1.25 0.51 -15.37
CA LYS A 60 0.62 1.63 -16.07
C LYS A 60 0.14 2.68 -15.09
N LYS A 61 -0.05 3.91 -15.58
CA LYS A 61 -0.68 4.98 -14.80
C LYS A 61 -2.06 4.51 -14.35
N GLY A 62 -2.34 4.66 -13.06
CA GLY A 62 -3.58 4.21 -12.42
C GLY A 62 -3.49 2.85 -11.73
N ASP A 63 -2.45 2.05 -12.00
CA ASP A 63 -2.25 0.77 -11.31
C ASP A 63 -1.95 1.04 -9.83
N VAL A 64 -2.38 0.11 -8.98
CA VAL A 64 -2.22 0.20 -7.52
C VAL A 64 -1.07 -0.69 -7.08
N ILE A 65 -0.23 -0.19 -6.18
CA ILE A 65 0.94 -0.90 -5.69
C ILE A 65 0.93 -0.96 -4.17
N TYR A 66 1.27 -2.12 -3.62
CA TYR A 66 1.71 -2.26 -2.24
C TYR A 66 3.24 -2.35 -2.20
N ALA A 67 3.87 -1.44 -1.47
CA ALA A 67 5.32 -1.32 -1.44
C ALA A 67 5.80 -0.95 -0.03
N ARG A 68 7.11 -1.06 0.17
CA ARG A 68 7.79 -0.59 1.37
C ARG A 68 8.66 0.62 1.06
N VAL A 69 8.69 1.60 1.95
CA VAL A 69 9.64 2.71 1.88
C VAL A 69 11.04 2.16 2.12
N LEU A 70 11.89 2.25 1.10
CA LEU A 70 13.29 1.82 1.17
C LEU A 70 14.14 2.89 1.86
N ASN A 71 14.04 4.12 1.39
CA ASN A 71 14.81 5.26 1.87
C ASN A 71 14.00 6.54 1.71
N CYS A 72 14.22 7.51 2.59
CA CYS A 72 13.65 8.84 2.48
C CYS A 72 14.49 9.83 3.28
N SER A 73 14.74 11.01 2.74
CA SER A 73 15.42 12.09 3.46
C SER A 73 14.91 13.46 2.97
N PRO A 74 15.08 14.55 3.73
CA PRO A 74 14.60 15.86 3.30
C PRO A 74 15.14 16.36 1.95
N ASN A 75 16.28 15.84 1.50
CA ASN A 75 16.98 16.26 0.28
C ASN A 75 16.89 15.24 -0.86
N ILE A 76 16.24 14.10 -0.64
CA ILE A 76 16.16 12.99 -1.61
C ILE A 76 14.70 12.57 -1.70
N ASP A 77 14.24 12.27 -2.92
CA ASP A 77 12.91 11.72 -3.13
C ASP A 77 12.69 10.47 -2.26
N THR A 78 11.44 10.25 -1.85
CA THR A 78 11.09 9.01 -1.14
C THR A 78 11.23 7.84 -2.11
N GLU A 79 12.04 6.84 -1.75
CA GLU A 79 12.28 5.66 -2.56
C GLU A 79 11.47 4.47 -2.03
N LEU A 80 10.87 3.71 -2.94
CA LEU A 80 10.11 2.52 -2.65
C LEU A 80 10.83 1.26 -3.14
N THR A 81 10.52 0.14 -2.49
CA THR A 81 10.88 -1.19 -2.96
C THR A 81 9.70 -2.15 -2.79
N CYS A 82 9.55 -3.06 -3.74
CA CYS A 82 8.70 -4.24 -3.66
C CYS A 82 9.53 -5.52 -3.43
N THR A 83 10.74 -5.38 -2.87
CA THR A 83 11.55 -6.52 -2.43
C THR A 83 11.32 -6.81 -0.95
N SER A 84 11.13 -8.09 -0.60
CA SER A 84 11.10 -8.50 0.79
C SER A 84 12.45 -8.25 1.48
N ALA A 85 12.44 -7.94 2.78
CA ALA A 85 13.66 -7.94 3.58
C ALA A 85 14.09 -9.35 4.01
N SER A 86 13.21 -10.35 3.89
CA SER A 86 13.53 -11.74 4.17
C SER A 86 14.11 -12.42 2.94
N ASP A 87 15.22 -13.14 3.13
CA ASP A 87 15.99 -13.87 2.10
C ASP A 87 15.23 -15.04 1.42
N SER A 88 13.93 -15.16 1.69
CA SER A 88 13.03 -16.10 1.03
C SER A 88 12.73 -15.59 -0.37
N ARG A 89 13.60 -15.93 -1.34
CA ARG A 89 13.42 -15.69 -2.78
C ARG A 89 12.14 -16.36 -3.28
N LYS A 90 11.01 -15.68 -3.16
CA LYS A 90 9.75 -16.04 -3.81
C LYS A 90 9.61 -15.14 -5.03
N GLU A 91 9.33 -15.71 -6.20
CA GLU A 91 9.19 -14.97 -7.44
C GLU A 91 7.95 -14.08 -7.41
N TRP A 92 8.06 -12.81 -7.83
CA TRP A 92 6.89 -11.90 -7.95
C TRP A 92 5.76 -12.46 -8.82
N SER A 93 6.07 -13.34 -9.78
CA SER A 93 5.11 -14.00 -10.66
C SER A 93 4.32 -15.13 -10.00
N SER A 94 4.70 -15.60 -8.82
CA SER A 94 3.97 -16.68 -8.14
C SER A 94 2.74 -16.19 -7.36
N GLY A 95 2.57 -14.87 -7.22
CA GLY A 95 1.54 -14.29 -6.35
C GLY A 95 1.84 -14.46 -4.85
N GLU A 96 3.00 -15.02 -4.49
CA GLU A 96 3.40 -15.22 -3.10
C GLU A 96 4.33 -14.11 -2.55
N THR A 97 4.56 -13.06 -3.33
CA THR A 97 5.33 -11.90 -2.86
C THR A 97 4.44 -10.97 -2.05
N LEU A 98 4.95 -10.53 -0.91
CA LEU A 98 4.23 -9.63 -0.01
C LEU A 98 3.92 -8.28 -0.66
N TYR A 99 4.80 -7.81 -1.53
CA TYR A 99 4.70 -6.52 -2.22
C TYR A 99 4.52 -6.74 -3.73
N GLY A 100 3.94 -5.75 -4.39
CA GLY A 100 3.64 -5.83 -5.81
C GLY A 100 2.37 -5.10 -6.21
N GLU A 101 1.94 -5.33 -7.44
CA GLU A 101 0.70 -4.80 -7.98
C GLU A 101 -0.51 -5.37 -7.23
N LEU A 102 -1.53 -4.54 -7.03
CA LEU A 102 -2.81 -4.90 -6.43
C LEU A 102 -3.92 -4.79 -7.49
N PRO A 103 -4.20 -5.87 -8.25
CA PRO A 103 -5.09 -5.82 -9.40
C PRO A 103 -6.56 -5.78 -9.01
N GLU A 104 -7.36 -4.97 -9.73
CA GLU A 104 -8.84 -5.01 -9.70
C GLU A 104 -9.47 -4.86 -8.30
N GLY A 105 -9.08 -3.82 -7.57
CA GLY A 105 -9.71 -3.49 -6.29
C GLY A 105 -10.11 -2.03 -6.17
N LEU A 106 -10.62 -1.67 -4.99
CA LEU A 106 -11.08 -0.33 -4.66
C LEU A 106 -10.14 0.29 -3.63
N ILE A 107 -9.89 1.59 -3.77
CA ILE A 107 -9.10 2.37 -2.82
C ILE A 107 -10.01 3.22 -1.93
N LEU A 108 -9.69 3.25 -0.64
CA LEU A 108 -10.29 4.10 0.37
C LEU A 108 -9.20 4.91 1.06
N LYS A 109 -9.55 6.13 1.45
CA LYS A 109 -8.71 6.97 2.31
C LYS A 109 -9.34 7.01 3.70
N ILE A 110 -8.52 6.81 4.71
CA ILE A 110 -8.87 6.85 6.14
C ILE A 110 -7.81 7.67 6.88
N SER A 111 -8.05 8.03 8.14
CA SER A 111 -6.98 8.60 8.96
C SER A 111 -5.83 7.62 9.15
N ILE A 112 -4.63 8.20 9.30
CA ILE A 112 -3.39 7.46 9.57
C ILE A 112 -3.51 6.67 10.88
N GLU A 113 -4.13 7.25 11.91
CA GLU A 113 -4.38 6.57 13.18
C GLU A 113 -5.25 5.32 13.00
N TYR A 114 -6.32 5.44 12.21
CA TYR A 114 -7.19 4.31 11.94
C TYR A 114 -6.49 3.22 11.11
N ALA A 115 -5.64 3.59 10.14
CA ALA A 115 -4.81 2.64 9.41
C ALA A 115 -3.92 1.80 10.36
N PHE A 116 -3.28 2.44 11.34
CA PHE A 116 -2.51 1.72 12.36
C PHE A 116 -3.38 0.76 13.21
N ARG A 117 -4.62 1.16 13.54
CA ARG A 117 -5.58 0.29 14.26
C ARG A 117 -6.02 -0.90 13.41
N LEU A 118 -6.23 -0.70 12.11
CA LEU A 118 -6.58 -1.78 11.17
C LEU A 118 -5.45 -2.79 10.99
N LEU A 119 -4.19 -2.34 11.04
CA LEU A 119 -2.99 -3.18 10.95
C LEU A 119 -2.71 -4.02 12.22
N GLN A 120 -3.41 -3.78 13.33
CA GLN A 120 -3.22 -4.58 14.54
C GLN A 120 -3.59 -6.05 14.28
N LEU A 121 -2.73 -6.95 14.77
CA LEU A 121 -3.02 -8.37 14.81
C LEU A 121 -4.37 -8.59 15.51
N ASN A 122 -5.25 -9.37 14.88
CA ASN A 122 -6.61 -9.64 15.33
C ASN A 122 -7.55 -8.43 15.34
N ASN A 123 -7.44 -7.51 14.38
CA ASN A 123 -8.41 -6.45 14.20
C ASN A 123 -9.85 -7.02 14.13
N LYS A 124 -10.70 -6.63 15.07
CA LYS A 124 -12.04 -7.19 15.24
C LYS A 124 -12.94 -6.95 14.02
N LEU A 125 -12.82 -5.79 13.37
CA LEU A 125 -13.64 -5.44 12.22
C LEU A 125 -13.28 -6.32 11.02
N LEU A 126 -12.00 -6.37 10.65
CA LEU A 126 -11.52 -7.16 9.51
C LEU A 126 -11.81 -8.65 9.72
N ASN A 127 -11.55 -9.16 10.93
CA ASN A 127 -11.83 -10.54 11.28
C ASN A 127 -13.33 -10.86 11.28
N HIS A 128 -14.19 -9.90 11.66
CA HIS A 128 -15.63 -10.10 11.62
C HIS A 128 -16.13 -10.13 10.17
N LEU A 129 -15.68 -9.19 9.33
CA LEU A 129 -16.01 -9.18 7.89
C LEU A 129 -15.60 -10.49 7.21
N ALA A 130 -14.40 -11.00 7.52
CA ALA A 130 -13.86 -12.22 6.90
C ALA A 130 -14.66 -13.49 7.21
N LYS A 131 -15.51 -13.48 8.26
CA LYS A 131 -16.41 -14.60 8.57
C LYS A 131 -17.58 -14.71 7.60
N TYR A 132 -17.98 -13.62 6.95
CA TYR A 132 -19.20 -13.53 6.16
C TYR A 132 -18.93 -13.22 4.69
N TYR A 133 -17.86 -12.48 4.41
CA TYR A 133 -17.54 -11.98 3.08
C TYR A 133 -16.11 -12.38 2.71
N PRO A 134 -15.91 -13.10 1.60
CA PRO A 134 -14.57 -13.27 1.02
C PRO A 134 -14.08 -11.93 0.45
N TYR A 135 -12.89 -11.53 0.86
CA TYR A 135 -12.21 -10.33 0.35
C TYR A 135 -10.71 -10.39 0.58
N GLU A 136 -9.99 -9.58 -0.19
CA GLU A 136 -8.58 -9.27 0.00
C GLU A 136 -8.45 -7.83 0.48
N VAL A 137 -7.42 -7.53 1.28
CA VAL A 137 -7.16 -6.18 1.77
C VAL A 137 -5.67 -5.93 1.94
N ALA A 138 -5.24 -4.73 1.55
CA ALA A 138 -3.91 -4.19 1.82
C ALA A 138 -4.07 -2.82 2.47
N ILE A 139 -3.38 -2.60 3.58
CA ILE A 139 -3.48 -1.37 4.37
C ILE A 139 -2.11 -0.71 4.39
N GLY A 140 -2.02 0.49 3.85
CA GLY A 140 -0.83 1.31 3.95
C GLY A 140 -0.89 2.22 5.17
N VAL A 141 0.22 2.36 5.89
CA VAL A 141 0.35 3.32 7.02
C VAL A 141 0.17 4.77 6.59
N ASN A 142 0.18 5.03 5.29
CA ASN A 142 -0.14 6.31 4.68
C ASN A 142 -1.65 6.63 4.65
N GLY A 143 -2.50 5.84 5.30
CA GLY A 143 -3.94 6.08 5.36
C GLY A 143 -4.68 5.67 4.08
N VAL A 144 -4.05 4.84 3.25
CA VAL A 144 -4.63 4.33 2.01
C VAL A 144 -4.88 2.84 2.16
N VAL A 145 -6.13 2.44 1.97
CA VAL A 145 -6.56 1.04 2.03
C VAL A 145 -6.98 0.63 0.63
N TRP A 146 -6.46 -0.50 0.17
CA TRP A 146 -6.96 -1.20 -1.00
C TRP A 146 -7.71 -2.46 -0.54
N PHE A 147 -8.82 -2.77 -1.20
CA PHE A 147 -9.52 -4.03 -0.97
C PHE A 147 -10.20 -4.53 -2.24
N LYS A 148 -10.36 -5.85 -2.35
CA LYS A 148 -11.02 -6.52 -3.48
C LYS A 148 -12.04 -7.53 -2.97
N SER A 149 -13.18 -7.61 -3.67
CA SER A 149 -14.18 -8.66 -3.45
C SER A 149 -14.86 -8.98 -4.78
N ASP A 150 -15.18 -10.25 -5.02
CA ASP A 150 -15.81 -10.71 -6.27
C ASP A 150 -17.31 -10.33 -6.36
N SER A 151 -17.88 -9.81 -5.28
CA SER A 151 -19.27 -9.36 -5.22
C SER A 151 -19.34 -7.85 -4.98
N ILE A 152 -19.99 -7.12 -5.89
CA ILE A 152 -20.22 -5.67 -5.75
C ILE A 152 -20.94 -5.36 -4.45
N SER A 153 -21.95 -6.16 -4.08
CA SER A 153 -22.70 -5.98 -2.83
C SER A 153 -21.81 -6.16 -1.60
N HIS A 154 -20.91 -7.15 -1.61
CA HIS A 154 -19.94 -7.33 -0.53
C HIS A 154 -18.94 -6.18 -0.49
N ALA A 155 -18.45 -5.73 -1.64
CA ALA A 155 -17.53 -4.60 -1.73
C ALA A 155 -18.13 -3.32 -1.13
N ILE A 156 -19.42 -3.06 -1.36
CA ILE A 156 -20.14 -1.92 -0.76
C ILE A 156 -20.22 -2.08 0.77
N ILE A 157 -20.55 -3.27 1.27
CA ILE A 157 -20.65 -3.55 2.70
C ILE A 157 -19.29 -3.37 3.37
N ILE A 158 -18.23 -3.98 2.82
CA ILE A 158 -16.85 -3.89 3.33
C ILE A 158 -16.39 -2.44 3.35
N ARG A 159 -16.59 -1.70 2.25
CA ARG A 159 -16.28 -0.27 2.18
C ARG A 159 -16.95 0.51 3.31
N ASN A 160 -18.26 0.35 3.47
CA ASN A 160 -19.01 1.10 4.45
C ASN A 160 -18.62 0.71 5.88
N ALA A 161 -18.32 -0.58 6.12
CA ALA A 161 -17.85 -1.06 7.41
C ALA A 161 -16.48 -0.46 7.77
N ILE A 162 -15.55 -0.40 6.83
CA ILE A 162 -14.22 0.24 7.04
C ILE A 162 -14.39 1.74 7.30
N ILE A 163 -15.15 2.46 6.47
CA ILE A 163 -15.30 3.93 6.62
C ILE A 163 -15.98 4.30 7.94
N ASN A 164 -17.05 3.58 8.33
CA ASN A 164 -17.78 3.90 9.56
C ASN A 164 -17.13 3.33 10.83
N GLY A 165 -16.04 2.55 10.69
CA GLY A 165 -15.29 2.00 11.82
C GLY A 165 -14.16 2.91 12.31
N GLU A 166 -13.86 3.98 11.57
CA GLU A 166 -12.93 5.05 11.93
C GLU A 166 -13.41 5.81 13.18
#